data_AF-A0A1B6GKH2-F1
#
_entry.id   AF-A0A1B6GKH2-F1
#
_cell.length_a   1.000
_cell.length_b   1.000
_cell.length_c   1.000
_cell.angle_alpha   90.00
_cell.angle_beta   90.00
_cell.angle_gamma   90.00
#
_symmetry.space_group_name_H-M   'P 1'
#
loop_
_entity.id
_entity.type
_entity.pdbx_description
1 polymer ?
#
loop_
_entity_poly.entity_id
_entity_poly.type
_entity_poly.pdbx_seq_one_letter_code
_entity_poly.pdbx_strand_id
1 'polypeptide(L)'
;ITCVQCTPVQLEILRRAGAMPVSSRRCGMITRREAERLCKSFLGDNTPPRLPDDFAFSVHHECAWGCRGAFLPSRYNSSRAKCIKCAVCGLFFSPNKFIFHS
;
A
#
# COMPACT_ATOMS: atom_id res chain seq x y z
N ILE A 1 15.05 7.03 -15.32
CA ILE A 1 14.79 8.39 -14.78
C ILE A 1 16.04 8.82 -14.03
N THR A 2 16.82 9.76 -14.56
CA THR A 2 17.99 10.32 -13.86
C THR A 2 17.51 11.47 -12.98
N CYS A 3 17.55 11.31 -11.66
CA CYS A 3 17.21 12.40 -10.75
C CYS A 3 18.30 13.48 -10.85
N VAL A 4 17.92 14.73 -11.14
CA VAL A 4 18.84 15.86 -11.12
C VAL A 4 19.46 15.95 -9.72
N GLN A 5 20.78 15.99 -9.65
CA GLN A 5 21.50 16.02 -8.37
C GLN A 5 21.93 17.45 -8.05
N CYS A 6 22.03 17.78 -6.77
CA CYS A 6 22.68 19.01 -6.32
C CYS A 6 24.14 19.06 -6.81
N THR A 7 24.62 20.25 -7.14
CA THR A 7 26.05 20.45 -7.34
C THR A 7 26.82 20.27 -6.02
N PRO A 8 28.13 19.98 -6.05
CA PRO A 8 28.94 19.83 -4.84
C PRO A 8 28.85 21.05 -3.90
N VAL A 9 28.78 22.26 -4.47
CA VAL A 9 28.64 23.51 -3.72
C VAL A 9 27.27 23.60 -3.04
N GLN A 10 26.19 23.28 -3.74
CA GLN A 10 24.83 23.26 -3.15
C GLN A 10 24.73 22.22 -2.02
N LEU A 11 25.34 21.04 -2.21
CA LEU A 11 25.35 19.99 -1.19
C LEU A 11 26.08 20.46 0.08
N GLU A 12 27.19 21.19 -0.07
CA GLU A 12 27.95 21.72 1.06
C GLU A 12 27.17 22.79 1.84
N ILE A 13 26.44 23.67 1.13
CA ILE A 13 25.55 24.65 1.77
C ILE A 13 24.46 23.94 2.59
N LEU A 14 23.85 22.89 2.04
CA LEU A 14 22.81 22.12 2.73
C LEU A 14 23.35 21.41 3.99
N ARG A 15 24.58 20.89 3.95
CA ARG A 15 25.23 20.30 5.13
C ARG A 15 25.48 21.34 6.22
N ARG A 16 26.03 22.51 5.85
CA ARG A 16 26.29 23.60 6.79
C ARG A 16 25.01 24.13 7.44
N ALA A 17 23.90 24.13 6.69
CA ALA A 17 22.58 24.49 7.20
C ALA A 17 21.92 23.39 8.07
N GLY A 18 22.55 22.21 8.22
CA GLY A 18 21.99 21.08 8.95
C GLY A 18 20.84 20.35 8.25
N ALA A 19 20.54 20.70 6.99
CA ALA A 19 19.46 20.09 6.21
C ALA A 19 19.83 18.70 5.65
N MET A 20 21.12 18.36 5.62
CA MET A 20 21.64 17.06 5.18
C MET A 20 22.82 16.58 6.06
N PRO A 21 22.95 15.27 6.33
CA PRO A 21 24.12 14.73 7.04
C PRO A 21 25.44 15.02 6.33
N VAL A 22 26.51 15.24 7.11
CA VAL A 22 27.87 15.48 6.59
C VAL A 22 28.38 14.29 5.74
N SER A 23 27.95 13.07 6.06
CA SER A 23 28.27 11.85 5.31
C SER A 23 27.52 11.70 3.98
N SER A 24 26.49 12.51 3.73
CA SER A 24 25.65 12.38 2.54
C SER A 24 26.41 12.76 1.28
N ARG A 25 26.64 11.81 0.37
CA ARG A 25 27.40 12.02 -0.87
C ARG A 25 26.57 12.57 -2.03
N ARG A 26 25.24 12.54 -1.92
CA ARG A 26 24.30 12.92 -2.97
C ARG A 26 23.05 13.53 -2.34
N CYS A 27 22.46 14.48 -3.04
CA CYS A 27 21.14 15.02 -2.73
C CYS A 27 20.40 15.18 -4.06
N GLY A 28 19.24 14.55 -4.18
CA GLY A 28 18.37 14.71 -5.34
C GLY A 28 17.62 16.02 -5.22
N MET A 29 17.62 16.82 -6.29
CA MET A 29 16.76 17.99 -6.37
C MET A 29 15.35 17.54 -6.74
N ILE A 30 14.37 18.13 -6.08
CA ILE A 30 12.96 17.99 -6.42
C ILE A 30 12.44 19.30 -7.00
N THR A 31 11.58 19.19 -8.00
CA THR A 31 10.84 20.28 -8.61
C THR A 31 9.81 20.85 -7.63
N ARG A 32 9.37 22.10 -7.86
CA ARG A 32 8.28 22.73 -7.09
C ARG A 32 7.04 21.83 -6.99
N ARG A 33 6.70 21.13 -8.08
CA ARG A 33 5.55 20.21 -8.14
C ARG A 33 5.73 18.99 -7.21
N GLU A 34 6.94 18.45 -7.13
CA GLU A 34 7.27 17.35 -6.21
C GLU A 34 7.22 17.82 -4.76
N ALA A 35 7.73 19.02 -4.45
CA ALA A 35 7.62 19.62 -3.13
C ALA A 35 6.15 19.87 -2.72
N GLU A 36 5.32 20.43 -3.62
CA GLU A 36 3.88 20.60 -3.37
C GLU A 36 3.16 19.27 -3.09
N ARG A 37 3.51 18.21 -3.83
CA ARG A 37 2.96 16.86 -3.60
C ARG A 37 3.36 16.30 -2.25
N LEU A 38 4.63 16.47 -1.85
CA LEU A 38 5.13 16.05 -0.54
C LEU A 38 4.40 16.80 0.58
N CYS A 39 4.33 18.14 0.50
CA CYS A 39 3.62 18.94 1.49
C CYS A 39 2.13 18.56 1.60
N LYS A 40 1.44 18.31 0.47
CA LYS A 40 0.06 17.80 0.48
C LYS A 40 -0.05 16.42 1.12
N SER A 41 0.95 15.55 0.96
CA SER A 41 0.97 14.23 1.62
C SER A 41 1.21 14.32 3.13
N PHE A 42 1.95 15.33 3.60
CA PHE A 42 2.18 15.55 5.04
C PHE A 42 1.02 16.29 5.72
N LEU A 43 0.36 17.21 5.01
CA LEU A 43 -0.69 18.09 5.54
C LEU A 43 -2.11 17.59 5.26
N GLY A 44 -2.29 16.75 4.24
CA GLY A 44 -3.57 16.16 3.91
C GLY A 44 -3.69 14.78 4.51
N ASP A 45 -4.80 14.51 5.19
CA ASP A 45 -5.36 13.16 5.34
C ASP A 45 -5.68 12.61 3.95
N ASN A 46 -4.64 12.24 3.19
CA ASN A 46 -4.76 11.42 1.99
C ASN A 46 -4.96 9.97 2.42
N THR A 47 -5.79 9.74 3.43
CA THR A 47 -6.33 8.40 3.64
C THR A 47 -7.22 8.16 2.44
N PRO A 48 -6.88 7.17 1.57
CA PRO A 48 -7.80 6.79 0.51
C PRO A 48 -9.16 6.50 1.16
N PRO A 49 -10.27 6.88 0.50
CA PRO A 49 -11.60 6.65 1.05
C PRO A 49 -11.71 5.18 1.47
N ARG A 50 -11.94 4.95 2.77
CA ARG A 50 -12.10 3.60 3.29
C ARG A 50 -13.38 3.04 2.67
N LEU A 51 -13.27 1.84 2.11
CA LEU A 51 -14.46 1.07 1.77
C LEU A 51 -15.27 0.85 3.05
N PRO A 52 -16.62 0.81 2.97
CA PRO A 52 -17.44 0.44 4.11
C PRO A 52 -16.97 -0.89 4.72
N ASP A 53 -17.07 -1.04 6.05
CA ASP A 53 -16.58 -2.25 6.74
C ASP A 53 -17.28 -3.53 6.27
N ASP A 54 -18.55 -3.39 5.85
CA ASP A 54 -19.40 -4.46 5.30
C ASP A 54 -19.30 -4.61 3.78
N PHE A 55 -18.42 -3.86 3.12
CA PHE A 55 -18.19 -4.04 1.69
C PHE A 55 -17.65 -5.44 1.43
N ALA A 56 -18.42 -6.23 0.67
CA ALA A 56 -18.04 -7.56 0.27
C ALA A 56 -18.41 -7.78 -1.19
N PHE A 57 -17.63 -8.59 -1.90
CA PHE A 57 -17.97 -9.04 -3.24
C PHE A 57 -17.93 -10.56 -3.32
N SER A 58 -18.80 -11.11 -4.16
CA SER A 58 -18.88 -12.55 -4.39
C SER A 58 -17.63 -13.04 -5.11
N VAL A 59 -17.08 -14.14 -4.60
CA VAL A 59 -15.94 -14.86 -5.19
C VAL A 59 -16.31 -16.32 -5.39
N HIS A 60 -15.70 -16.96 -6.37
CA HIS A 60 -15.82 -18.39 -6.58
C HIS A 60 -14.49 -18.95 -7.06
N HIS A 61 -14.28 -20.25 -6.88
CA HIS A 61 -13.22 -20.99 -7.54
C HIS A 61 -13.79 -22.25 -8.18
N GLU A 62 -13.08 -22.77 -9.16
CA GLU A 62 -13.48 -23.97 -9.93
C GLU A 62 -12.58 -25.17 -9.66
N CYS A 63 -11.60 -25.05 -8.75
CA CYS A 63 -10.78 -26.18 -8.32
C CYS A 63 -11.64 -27.28 -7.67
N ALA A 64 -11.37 -28.54 -8.01
CA ALA A 64 -12.17 -29.71 -7.61
C ALA A 64 -13.66 -29.58 -8.00
N TRP A 65 -14.56 -29.44 -7.03
CA TRP A 65 -16.00 -29.26 -7.27
C TRP A 65 -16.43 -27.79 -7.31
N GLY A 66 -15.48 -26.89 -7.08
CA GLY A 66 -15.69 -25.46 -6.94
C GLY A 66 -16.40 -25.09 -5.64
N CYS A 67 -16.27 -23.83 -5.25
CA CYS A 67 -16.98 -23.26 -4.10
C CYS A 67 -17.27 -21.78 -4.34
N ARG A 68 -18.30 -21.25 -3.69
CA ARG A 68 -18.68 -19.83 -3.71
C ARG A 68 -18.53 -19.23 -2.33
N GLY A 69 -18.17 -17.96 -2.27
CA GLY A 69 -18.03 -17.21 -1.03
C GLY A 69 -18.13 -15.71 -1.22
N ALA A 70 -18.01 -14.97 -0.12
CA ALA A 70 -17.93 -13.51 -0.10
C ALA A 70 -16.56 -13.09 0.44
N PHE A 71 -15.82 -12.29 -0.32
CA PHE A 71 -14.55 -11.71 0.11
C PHE A 71 -14.80 -10.35 0.79
N LEU A 72 -14.27 -10.19 2.00
CA LEU A 72 -14.34 -8.96 2.79
C LEU A 72 -12.96 -8.28 2.81
N PRO A 73 -12.73 -7.22 2.00
CA PRO A 73 -11.44 -6.53 1.94
C PRO A 73 -11.02 -5.94 3.29
N SER A 74 -11.97 -5.48 4.10
CA SER A 74 -11.74 -4.95 5.45
C SER A 74 -11.00 -5.93 6.37
N ARG A 75 -11.11 -7.24 6.10
CA ARG A 75 -10.40 -8.29 6.86
C ARG A 75 -9.05 -8.69 6.28
N TYR A 76 -8.72 -8.30 5.06
CA TYR A 76 -7.49 -8.73 4.38
C TYR A 76 -6.28 -7.89 4.78
N ASN A 77 -5.79 -8.10 6.01
CA ASN A 77 -4.59 -7.43 6.54
C ASN A 77 -3.28 -8.20 6.27
N SER A 78 -3.38 -9.47 5.82
CA SER A 78 -2.24 -10.35 5.55
C SER A 78 -2.68 -11.50 4.64
N SER A 79 -1.72 -12.17 3.99
CA SER A 79 -2.00 -13.32 3.11
C SER A 79 -2.66 -14.52 3.82
N ARG A 80 -2.58 -14.57 5.15
CA ARG A 80 -3.20 -15.61 5.98
C ARG A 80 -4.53 -15.18 6.60
N ALA A 81 -4.96 -13.94 6.38
CA ALA A 81 -6.19 -13.42 6.95
C ALA A 81 -7.40 -14.22 6.48
N LYS A 82 -8.32 -14.53 7.39
CA LYS A 82 -9.57 -15.24 7.09
C LYS A 82 -10.61 -14.26 6.53
N CYS A 83 -10.44 -13.90 5.26
CA CYS A 83 -11.19 -12.82 4.61
C CYS A 83 -12.27 -13.32 3.63
N ILE A 84 -12.38 -14.63 3.37
CA ILE A 84 -13.42 -15.20 2.50
C ILE A 84 -14.41 -16.00 3.33
N LYS A 85 -15.70 -15.63 3.33
CA LYS A 85 -16.79 -16.39 3.94
C LYS A 85 -17.36 -17.38 2.94
N CYS A 86 -17.31 -18.68 3.20
CA CYS A 86 -17.94 -19.67 2.35
C CYS A 86 -19.48 -19.53 2.38
N ALA A 87 -20.13 -19.61 1.21
CA ALA A 87 -21.58 -19.52 1.09
C ALA A 87 -22.31 -20.79 1.58
N VAL A 88 -21.61 -21.92 1.62
CA VAL A 88 -22.18 -23.22 2.02
C VAL A 88 -22.07 -23.45 3.52
N CYS A 89 -20.85 -23.41 4.09
CA CYS A 89 -20.63 -23.70 5.51
C CYS A 89 -20.59 -22.45 6.41
N GLY A 90 -20.58 -21.24 5.84
CA GLY A 90 -20.52 -19.99 6.59
C GLY A 90 -19.19 -19.68 7.28
N LEU A 91 -18.20 -20.57 7.20
CA LEU A 91 -16.88 -20.40 7.81
C LEU A 91 -15.99 -19.44 7.00
N PHE A 92 -15.03 -18.83 7.71
CA PHE A 92 -14.05 -17.93 7.11
C PHE A 92 -12.73 -18.64 6.79
N PHE A 93 -12.23 -18.42 5.58
CA PHE A 93 -10.99 -18.98 5.05
C PHE A 93 -10.06 -17.89 4.53
N SER A 94 -8.75 -18.17 4.54
CA SER A 94 -7.78 -17.36 3.80
C SER A 94 -7.86 -17.68 2.30
N PRO A 95 -7.37 -16.80 1.41
CA PRO A 95 -7.42 -17.04 -0.03
C PRO A 95 -6.86 -18.41 -0.43
N ASN A 96 -5.68 -18.77 0.09
CA ASN A 96 -5.08 -20.08 -0.17
C ASN A 96 -5.92 -21.24 0.37
N LYS A 97 -6.47 -21.12 1.59
CA LYS A 97 -7.25 -22.21 2.19
C LYS A 97 -8.61 -22.38 1.53
N PHE A 98 -9.19 -21.30 0.99
CA PHE A 98 -10.46 -21.32 0.28
C PHE A 98 -10.39 -22.15 -1.00
N ILE A 99 -9.28 -22.10 -1.74
CA ILE A 99 -9.09 -22.89 -2.98
C ILE A 99 -9.12 -24.40 -2.73
N PHE A 100 -8.74 -24.85 -1.53
CA PHE A 100 -8.76 -26.25 -1.10
C PHE A 100 -10.03 -26.60 -0.29
N HIS A 101 -11.02 -25.71 -0.27
CA HIS A 101 -12.32 -25.94 0.38
C HIS A 101 -13.38 -26.22 -0.70
N SER A 102 -14.43 -26.97 -0.36
CA SER A 102 -15.56 -27.27 -1.23
C SER A 102 -16.83 -27.29 -0.38
#